data_AF-A0A0V8I5A3-F1
#
_entry.id   AF-A0A0V8I5A3-F1
#
_cell.length_a   1.000
_cell.length_b   1.000
_cell.length_c   1.000
_cell.angle_alpha   90.00
_cell.angle_beta   90.00
_cell.angle_gamma   90.00
#
_symmetry.space_group_name_H-M   'P 1'
#
loop_
_entity.id
_entity.type
_entity.pdbx_description
1 polymer ?
#
loop_
_entity_poly.entity_id
_entity_poly.type
_entity_poly.pdbx_seq_one_letter_code
_entity_poly.pdbx_strand_id
1 'polypeptide(L)' 'MSVYIICPMCEQGRVVTYRVKATGEVLQCCDECDSTWDVGAELSATEFGFIEDFLRERGLDPFGDELENVEGP' A
#
# COMPACT_ATOMS: atom_id res chain seq x y z
N MET A 1 -16.24 3.53 -16.03
CA MET A 1 -14.84 4.00 -16.04
C MET A 1 -14.31 3.74 -14.65
N SER A 2 -13.42 2.77 -14.48
CA SER A 2 -12.79 2.53 -13.18
C SER A 2 -11.76 3.63 -12.96
N VAL A 3 -11.92 4.40 -11.88
CA VAL A 3 -10.96 5.43 -11.50
C VAL A 3 -9.96 4.76 -10.59
N TYR A 4 -8.79 4.40 -11.12
CA TYR A 4 -7.67 3.90 -10.33
C TYR A 4 -6.56 4.93 -10.32
N ILE A 5 -5.80 4.97 -9.23
CA ILE A 5 -4.66 5.86 -9.10
C ILE A 5 -3.42 5.10 -9.57
N ILE A 6 -2.70 5.68 -10.53
CA ILE A 6 -1.40 5.15 -10.98
C ILE A 6 -0.36 5.47 -9.92
N CYS A 7 0.49 4.49 -9.62
CA CYS A 7 1.61 4.65 -8.73
C CYS A 7 2.55 5.77 -9.24
N PRO A 8 2.77 6.85 -8.48
CA PRO A 8 3.66 7.92 -8.91
C PRO A 8 5.13 7.49 -8.89
N MET A 9 5.48 6.43 -8.14
CA MET A 9 6.84 5.93 -8.01
C MET A 9 7.32 5.12 -9.22
N CYS A 10 6.51 4.15 -9.65
CA CYS A 10 6.88 3.24 -10.74
C CYS A 10 6.13 3.52 -12.05
N GLU A 11 5.09 4.34 -12.02
CA GLU A 11 4.23 4.74 -13.15
C GLU A 11 3.60 3.57 -13.92
N GLN A 12 3.70 2.34 -13.41
CA GLN A 12 3.25 1.10 -14.04
C GLN A 12 2.16 0.42 -13.22
N GLY A 13 2.34 0.37 -11.89
CA GLY A 13 1.39 -0.24 -10.96
C GLY A 13 0.27 0.69 -10.53
N ARG A 14 -0.68 0.11 -9.79
CA ARG A 14 -1.84 0.81 -9.27
C ARG A 14 -1.73 0.93 -7.77
N VAL A 15 -2.08 2.10 -7.26
CA VAL A 15 -2.21 2.33 -5.82
C VAL A 15 -3.56 1.80 -5.40
N VAL A 16 -3.55 0.74 -4.62
CA VAL A 16 -4.73 0.10 -4.04
C VAL A 16 -4.69 0.26 -2.53
N THR A 17 -5.86 0.26 -1.91
CA THR A 17 -5.96 0.38 -0.46
C THR A 17 -5.93 -1.02 0.17
N TYR A 18 -5.02 -1.24 1.10
CA TYR A 18 -4.91 -2.44 1.90
C TYR A 18 -5.18 -2.16 3.37
N ARG A 19 -5.75 -3.15 4.04
CA ARG A 19 -5.91 -3.18 5.49
C ARG A 19 -5.03 -4.28 6.06
N VAL A 20 -4.22 -3.94 7.04
CA VAL A 20 -3.46 -4.91 7.83
C VAL A 20 -4.44 -5.70 8.69
N LYS A 21 -4.48 -7.02 8.52
CA LYS A 21 -5.36 -7.91 9.29
C LYS A 21 -4.98 -7.92 10.78
N ALA A 22 -3.69 -7.91 11.07
CA ALA A 22 -3.16 -7.95 12.44
C ALA A 22 -3.50 -6.70 13.27
N THR A 23 -3.34 -5.50 12.70
CA THR A 23 -3.53 -4.23 13.44
C THR A 23 -4.85 -3.52 13.11
N GLY A 24 -5.48 -3.84 11.98
CA GLY A 24 -6.65 -3.14 11.45
C GLY A 24 -6.31 -1.80 10.79
N GLU A 25 -5.02 -1.43 10.71
CA GLU A 25 -4.58 -0.22 10.03
C GLU A 25 -4.83 -0.31 8.53
N VAL A 26 -5.18 0.82 7.94
CA VAL A 26 -5.41 0.93 6.49
C VAL A 26 -4.30 1.77 5.91
N LEU A 27 -3.75 1.33 4.79
CA LEU A 27 -2.71 2.02 4.05
C LEU A 27 -2.94 1.87 2.53
N GLN A 28 -2.29 2.73 1.76
CA GLN A 28 -2.28 2.63 0.30
C GLN A 28 -0.96 1.98 -0.12
N CYS A 29 -1.02 0.97 -0.99
CA CYS A 29 0.16 0.27 -1.49
C CYS A 29 0.07 0.09 -3.00
N CYS A 30 1.21 0.16 -3.68
CA CYS A 30 1.33 -0.20 -5.09
C CYS A 30 1.33 -1.74 -5.23
N ASP A 31 0.58 -2.28 -6.20
CA ASP A 31 0.57 -3.72 -6.47
C ASP A 31 1.79 -4.25 -7.24
N GLU A 32 2.63 -3.36 -7.78
CA GLU A 32 3.81 -3.74 -8.59
C GLU A 32 5.16 -3.45 -7.95
N CYS A 33 5.27 -2.36 -7.17
CA CYS A 33 6.55 -1.92 -6.61
C CYS A 33 6.58 -1.84 -5.09
N ASP A 34 5.51 -2.32 -4.43
CA ASP A 34 5.42 -2.46 -2.97
C ASP A 34 5.62 -1.13 -2.19
N SER A 35 5.52 0.00 -2.89
CA SER A 35 5.58 1.33 -2.29
C SER A 35 4.29 1.64 -1.56
N THR A 36 4.40 2.27 -0.40
CA THR A 36 3.28 2.55 0.51
C THR A 36 3.14 4.03 0.82
N TRP A 37 1.88 4.42 1.08
CA TRP A 37 1.50 5.75 1.51
C TRP A 37 0.40 5.66 2.57
N ASP A 38 0.39 6.62 3.49
CA ASP A 38 -0.72 6.77 4.44
C ASP A 38 -2.02 7.12 3.72
N VAL A 39 -3.14 6.62 4.23
CA VAL A 39 -4.47 6.93 3.67
C VAL A 39 -4.74 8.42 3.76
N GLY A 40 -4.96 9.04 2.61
CA GLY A 40 -5.23 10.48 2.51
C GLY A 40 -3.97 11.36 2.52
N ALA A 41 -2.77 10.76 2.55
CA ALA A 41 -1.54 11.48 2.25
C ALA A 41 -1.46 11.78 0.75
N GLU A 42 -0.62 12.76 0.40
CA GLU A 42 -0.31 13.04 -1.00
C GLU A 42 0.53 11.88 -1.57
N LEU A 43 0.03 11.27 -2.64
CA LEU A 43 0.76 10.22 -3.35
C LEU A 43 1.90 10.86 -4.14
N SER A 44 3.10 10.84 -3.57
CA SER A 44 4.32 11.39 -4.16
C SER A 44 5.38 10.33 -4.40
N ALA A 45 6.17 10.51 -5.46
CA ALA A 45 7.36 9.72 -5.73
C ALA A 45 8.56 10.08 -4.84
N THR A 46 8.45 11.13 -4.02
CA THR A 46 9.52 11.55 -3.09
C THR A 46 9.24 11.17 -1.65
N GLU A 47 7.97 11.02 -1.28
CA GLU A 47 7.51 10.67 0.06
C GLU A 47 6.67 9.39 -0.03
N PHE A 48 7.36 8.27 0.07
CA PHE A 48 6.77 6.93 0.04
C PHE A 48 7.53 6.02 1.01
N GLY A 49 6.84 5.03 1.56
CA GLY A 49 7.44 3.93 2.30
C GLY A 49 7.50 2.66 1.45
N PHE A 50 8.00 1.58 2.05
CA PHE A 50 7.82 0.23 1.52
C PHE A 50 6.98 -0.57 2.49
N ILE A 51 6.12 -1.43 1.96
CA ILE A 51 5.25 -2.30 2.77
C ILE A 51 6.07 -3.21 3.69
N GLU A 52 7.21 -3.72 3.21
CA GLU A 52 8.10 -4.57 3.98
C GLU A 52 8.62 -3.86 5.24
N ASP A 53 9.05 -2.60 5.11
CA ASP A 53 9.53 -1.79 6.24
C ASP A 53 8.37 -1.50 7.21
N PHE A 54 7.21 -1.10 6.68
CA PHE A 54 6.01 -0.82 7.47
C PHE A 54 5.56 -2.03 8.32
N LEU A 55 5.58 -3.23 7.74
CA LEU A 55 5.25 -4.48 8.42
C LEU A 55 6.34 -4.87 9.43
N ARG A 56 7.61 -4.72 9.05
CA ARG A 56 8.76 -5.04 9.92
C ARG A 56 8.79 -4.16 11.17
N GLU A 57 8.51 -2.87 11.05
CA GLU A 57 8.39 -1.95 12.18
C GLU A 57 7.28 -2.36 13.16
N ARG A 58 6.25 -3.04 12.66
CA ARG A 58 5.14 -3.60 13.44
C ARG A 58 5.41 -5.03 13.94
N GLY A 59 6.56 -5.60 13.61
CA GLY A 59 6.90 -6.98 13.93
C GLY A 59 6.06 -8.01 13.17
N LEU A 60 5.50 -7.64 12.03
CA LEU A 60 4.74 -8.51 11.13
C LEU A 60 5.65 -9.11 10.08
N ASP A 61 5.24 -10.26 9.54
CA ASP A 61 5.93 -10.86 8.41
C ASP A 61 5.84 -9.92 7.19
N PRO A 62 6.95 -9.71 6.47
CA PRO A 62 6.99 -8.83 5.29
C PRO A 62 6.22 -9.42 4.09
N PHE A 63 5.72 -10.66 4.21
CA PHE A 63 4.89 -11.28 3.21
C PHE A 63 3.45 -10.77 3.36
N GLY A 64 2.91 -10.19 2.28
CA GLY A 64 1.57 -9.57 2.23
C GLY A 64 0.37 -10.47 2.51
N ASP A 65 0.56 -11.66 3.09
CA ASP A 65 -0.49 -12.53 3.61
C ASP A 65 -1.32 -11.83 4.71
N GLU A 66 -0.67 -10.92 5.45
CA GLU A 66 -1.30 -10.08 6.48
C GLU A 66 -2.10 -8.91 5.91
N LEU A 67 -2.11 -8.70 4.59
CA LEU A 67 -2.82 -7.59 3.95
C LEU A 67 -4.12 -8.08 3.32
N GLU A 68 -5.18 -7.32 3.55
CA GLU A 68 -6.49 -7.51 2.94
C GLU A 68 -6.77 -6.32 2.02
N ASN A 69 -6.99 -6.57 0.73
CA ASN A 69 -7.37 -5.49 -0.17
C ASN A 69 -8.78 -5.00 0.19
N VAL A 70 -8.91 -3.69 0.45
CA VAL A 70 -10.17 -3.06 0.87
C VAL A 70 -10.93 -2.46 -0.31
N GLU A 71 -10.28 -2.32 -1.47
CA GLU A 71 -10.97 -2.06 -2.72
C GLU A 71 -11.67 -3.36 -3.13
N GLY A 72 -12.95 -3.43 -2.83
CA GLY A 72 -13.79 -4.62 -3.05
C GLY A 72 -13.78 -5.14 -4.50
N PRO A 73 -14.41 -6.32 -4.73
CA PRO A 73 -14.34 -7.08 -5.98
C PRO A 73 -14.86 -6.35 -7.22
#